data_AF-A0A939B7Q7-F1
#
_entry.id   AF-A0A939B7Q7-F1
#
_cell.length_a   1.000
_cell.length_b   1.000
_cell.length_c   1.000
_cell.angle_alpha   90.00
_cell.angle_beta   90.00
_cell.angle_gamma   90.00
#
_symmetry.space_group_name_H-M   'P 1'
#
loop_
_entity.id
_entity.type
_entity.pdbx_description
1 polymer ?
#
loop_
_entity_poly.entity_id
_entity_poly.type
_entity_poly.pdbx_seq_one_letter_code
_entity_poly.pdbx_strand_id
1 'polypeptide(L)'
;MKKLFDYNIGKLLFAIIAMCVCSVSLVSCSDDDDNDGGGKFDPPAYEASAAKYEISDGSSPYESIEFTESGNYLVTMSGVTPAPAAAAKEATQAARGMAAMAKRPSIFANTAATQATRAYYSPILYGKYTVGADGTYILEGFGTVKVTQDGTGNSYTLEVTPDGGQTVTIEATRQNADLNSQKSNMLCRTWDMAAARLFFDYNGKRVIDVKGNSPEELLEKLRELAQKNDPDYDESDYDEIEDIMPAWPEEVVFTKTGTYVVYYTGQELAVSTWKWENEAQGYLIYSWYNNLDDPDGRVLVEFDGNNMQITESYTESYDGETETMGLTYYFTEAK
;
A
#
# COMPACT_ATOMS: atom_id res chain seq x y z
N MET A 1 33.25 8.61 17.91
CA MET A 1 33.49 8.84 16.46
C MET A 1 34.30 7.74 15.80
N LYS A 2 35.44 7.29 16.34
CA LYS A 2 36.20 6.16 15.76
C LYS A 2 35.42 4.83 15.74
N LYS A 3 34.70 4.51 16.82
CA LYS A 3 33.85 3.30 16.90
C LYS A 3 32.63 3.26 15.98
N LEU A 4 32.12 4.41 15.52
CA LEU A 4 31.00 4.47 14.56
C LEU A 4 31.47 4.17 13.11
N PHE A 5 32.78 4.26 12.88
CA PHE A 5 33.44 3.96 11.60
C PHE A 5 34.30 2.68 11.65
N ASP A 6 34.50 2.10 12.85
CA ASP A 6 35.04 0.73 13.00
C ASP A 6 33.94 -0.33 12.80
N TYR A 7 32.66 0.08 12.83
CA TYR A 7 31.57 -0.71 12.27
C TYR A 7 31.63 -0.51 10.76
N ASN A 8 32.13 -1.51 10.04
CA ASN A 8 32.14 -1.49 8.59
C ASN A 8 30.71 -1.17 8.11
N ILE A 9 30.51 -0.12 7.32
CA ILE A 9 29.16 0.20 6.79
C ILE A 9 28.61 -0.98 5.98
N GLY A 10 29.48 -1.85 5.45
CA GLY A 10 29.10 -3.17 4.94
C GLY A 10 28.48 -4.09 6.00
N LYS A 11 29.01 -4.11 7.23
CA LYS A 11 28.40 -4.80 8.37
C LYS A 11 27.13 -4.11 8.89
N LEU A 12 26.99 -2.80 8.71
CA LEU A 12 25.76 -2.07 9.04
C LEU A 12 24.65 -2.39 8.04
N LEU A 13 24.98 -2.47 6.73
CA LEU A 13 24.08 -2.96 5.68
C LEU A 13 23.73 -4.44 5.89
N PHE A 14 24.67 -5.28 6.35
CA PHE A 14 24.39 -6.66 6.78
C PHE A 14 23.56 -6.75 8.07
N ALA A 15 23.72 -5.82 9.02
CA ALA A 15 22.93 -5.76 10.25
C ALA A 15 21.48 -5.31 9.97
N ILE A 16 21.28 -4.43 8.99
CA ILE A 16 19.96 -4.01 8.48
C ILE A 16 19.14 -5.21 7.95
N ILE A 17 19.80 -6.29 7.52
CA ILE A 17 19.20 -7.56 7.05
C ILE A 17 18.80 -8.48 8.22
N ALA A 18 19.46 -8.38 9.38
CA ALA A 18 19.35 -9.36 10.47
C ALA A 18 18.34 -9.01 11.58
N MET A 19 17.78 -7.78 11.62
CA MET A 19 16.95 -7.32 12.73
C MET A 19 15.45 -7.42 12.45
N CYS A 20 14.77 -8.27 13.25
CA CYS A 20 13.33 -8.38 13.38
C CYS A 20 12.96 -8.68 14.84
N VAL A 21 11.77 -8.20 15.21
CA VAL A 21 10.91 -8.54 16.35
C VAL A 21 11.10 -7.68 17.60
N CYS A 22 10.50 -6.48 17.61
CA CYS A 22 9.52 -6.00 18.60
C CYS A 22 9.08 -4.56 18.25
N SER A 23 7.78 -4.35 18.07
CA SER A 23 7.18 -3.04 17.80
C SER A 23 7.22 -2.14 19.03
N VAL A 24 8.15 -1.17 19.04
CA VAL A 24 8.07 0.01 19.91
C VAL A 24 8.36 1.25 19.07
N SER A 25 7.29 1.90 18.65
CA SER A 25 7.35 3.09 17.83
C SER A 25 7.16 4.33 18.72
N LEU A 26 8.26 5.04 18.99
CA LEU A 26 8.20 6.32 19.69
C LEU A 26 7.94 7.46 18.71
N VAL A 27 7.10 8.40 19.16
CA VAL A 27 6.79 9.66 18.51
C VAL A 27 8.08 10.50 18.45
N SER A 28 8.60 10.71 17.25
CA SER A 28 9.58 11.76 17.00
C SER A 28 8.83 13.09 16.97
N CYS A 29 8.69 13.75 18.12
CA CYS A 29 8.37 15.17 18.16
C CYS A 29 9.61 15.94 17.66
N SER A 30 9.61 16.36 16.40
CA SER A 30 10.38 17.55 16.02
C SER A 30 9.48 18.76 16.22
N ASP A 31 10.01 19.73 16.96
CA ASP A 31 9.37 20.99 17.35
C ASP A 31 8.57 21.69 16.23
N ASP A 32 7.43 22.21 16.65
CA ASP A 32 6.59 23.29 16.12
C ASP A 32 7.07 23.97 14.82
N ASP A 33 6.34 23.69 13.74
CA ASP A 33 5.85 24.72 12.83
C ASP A 33 4.44 24.30 12.38
N ASP A 34 3.44 25.05 12.84
CA ASP A 34 2.06 25.05 12.34
C ASP A 34 2.09 25.46 10.86
N ASN A 35 2.42 24.51 9.99
CA ASN A 35 2.16 24.65 8.57
C ASN A 35 1.11 23.61 8.24
N ASP A 36 -0.16 24.00 8.41
CA ASP A 36 -1.30 23.37 7.74
C ASP A 36 -0.96 23.35 6.24
N GLY A 37 -0.33 22.26 5.80
CA GLY A 37 -0.02 21.92 4.41
C GLY A 37 -1.33 21.65 3.66
N GLY A 38 -2.19 22.67 3.63
CA GLY A 38 -3.45 22.70 2.94
C GLY A 38 -3.22 22.86 1.45
N GLY A 39 -2.62 21.84 0.83
CA GLY A 39 -2.72 21.67 -0.61
C GLY A 39 -4.20 21.71 -0.99
N LYS A 40 -4.57 22.59 -1.91
CA LYS A 40 -5.94 22.66 -2.41
C LYS A 40 -6.09 21.58 -3.47
N PHE A 41 -6.48 20.38 -3.05
CA PHE A 41 -6.87 19.32 -3.97
C PHE A 41 -8.24 19.62 -4.54
N ASP A 42 -8.38 19.47 -5.85
CA ASP A 42 -9.71 19.44 -6.45
C ASP A 42 -10.41 18.13 -6.02
N PRO A 43 -11.74 18.17 -5.84
CA PRO A 43 -12.55 16.97 -5.65
C PRO A 43 -12.30 15.95 -6.77
N PRO A 44 -12.08 14.67 -6.45
CA PRO A 44 -11.99 13.63 -7.47
C PRO A 44 -13.26 13.56 -8.34
N ALA A 45 -13.09 13.22 -9.61
CA ALA A 45 -14.15 13.28 -10.62
C ALA A 45 -15.41 12.46 -10.25
N TYR A 46 -15.23 11.37 -9.52
CA TYR A 46 -16.30 10.45 -9.15
C TYR A 46 -16.59 10.42 -7.65
N GLU A 47 -16.16 11.43 -6.88
CA GLU A 47 -16.37 11.49 -5.42
C GLU A 47 -17.84 11.26 -5.01
N ALA A 48 -18.80 11.82 -5.76
CA ALA A 48 -20.22 11.66 -5.47
C ALA A 48 -20.77 10.25 -5.77
N SER A 49 -20.09 9.50 -6.64
CA SER A 49 -20.48 8.15 -7.06
C SER A 49 -19.70 7.06 -6.32
N ALA A 50 -18.65 7.42 -5.58
CA ALA A 50 -17.82 6.48 -4.85
C ALA A 50 -18.63 5.79 -3.73
N ALA A 51 -18.54 4.46 -3.70
CA ALA A 51 -19.24 3.62 -2.76
C ALA A 51 -18.71 2.18 -2.84
N LYS A 52 -18.75 1.48 -1.70
CA LYS A 52 -18.61 0.03 -1.65
C LYS A 52 -19.95 -0.61 -1.32
N TYR A 53 -20.30 -1.63 -2.09
CA TYR A 53 -21.49 -2.45 -1.89
C TYR A 53 -21.06 -3.85 -1.47
N GLU A 54 -21.42 -4.22 -0.25
CA GLU A 54 -21.17 -5.55 0.32
C GLU A 54 -22.36 -6.48 0.02
N ILE A 55 -22.05 -7.67 -0.46
CA ILE A 55 -23.03 -8.66 -0.88
C ILE A 55 -22.99 -9.83 0.09
N SER A 56 -24.06 -9.99 0.87
CA SER A 56 -24.18 -11.06 1.87
C SER A 56 -24.82 -12.35 1.32
N ASP A 57 -25.31 -12.33 0.08
CA ASP A 57 -25.90 -13.51 -0.56
C ASP A 57 -24.79 -14.50 -0.94
N GLY A 58 -24.68 -15.60 -0.19
CA GLY A 58 -23.69 -16.65 -0.45
C GLY A 58 -23.86 -17.41 -1.77
N SER A 59 -24.95 -17.18 -2.51
CA SER A 59 -25.13 -17.68 -3.87
C SER A 59 -24.66 -16.71 -4.97
N SER A 60 -24.41 -15.45 -4.61
CA SER A 60 -23.85 -14.45 -5.51
C SER A 60 -22.45 -14.85 -5.97
N PRO A 61 -22.09 -14.63 -7.25
CA PRO A 61 -20.72 -14.79 -7.73
C PRO A 61 -19.78 -13.65 -7.28
N TYR A 62 -20.29 -12.66 -6.54
CA TYR A 62 -19.53 -11.51 -6.03
C TYR A 62 -19.74 -11.32 -4.52
N GLU A 63 -18.66 -11.01 -3.81
CA GLU A 63 -18.62 -10.64 -2.39
C GLU A 63 -18.79 -9.13 -2.20
N SER A 64 -18.19 -8.33 -3.08
CA SER A 64 -18.35 -6.88 -3.06
C SER A 64 -18.08 -6.24 -4.42
N ILE A 65 -18.66 -5.06 -4.62
CA ILE A 65 -18.34 -4.16 -5.74
C ILE A 65 -18.05 -2.77 -5.15
N GLU A 66 -16.88 -2.22 -5.43
CA GLU A 66 -16.43 -0.92 -4.94
C GLU A 66 -16.11 0.01 -6.11
N PHE A 67 -16.58 1.25 -6.01
CA PHE A 67 -16.31 2.34 -6.94
C PHE A 67 -15.54 3.41 -6.19
N THR A 68 -14.36 3.77 -6.71
CA THR A 68 -13.42 4.71 -6.08
C THR A 68 -13.61 6.12 -6.62
N GLU A 69 -13.20 7.10 -5.81
CA GLU A 69 -13.34 8.54 -6.06
C GLU A 69 -12.64 8.98 -7.36
N SER A 70 -11.54 8.29 -7.73
CA SER A 70 -10.74 8.54 -8.93
C SER A 70 -11.19 7.73 -10.15
N GLY A 71 -12.32 7.01 -10.09
CA GLY A 71 -12.85 6.32 -11.27
C GLY A 71 -12.30 4.92 -11.50
N ASN A 72 -11.79 4.26 -10.47
CA ASN A 72 -11.44 2.83 -10.50
C ASN A 72 -12.55 2.00 -9.86
N TYR A 73 -12.77 0.78 -10.34
CA TYR A 73 -13.67 -0.19 -9.71
C TYR A 73 -12.88 -1.37 -9.15
N LEU A 74 -13.43 -2.00 -8.10
CA LEU A 74 -13.04 -3.32 -7.64
C LEU A 74 -14.27 -4.24 -7.63
N VAL A 75 -14.12 -5.44 -8.18
CA VAL A 75 -15.11 -6.52 -8.02
C VAL A 75 -14.42 -7.68 -7.33
N THR A 76 -14.82 -7.97 -6.10
CA THR A 76 -14.38 -9.16 -5.38
C THR A 76 -15.33 -10.31 -5.71
N MET A 77 -14.83 -11.35 -6.35
CA MET A 77 -15.64 -12.53 -6.69
C MET A 77 -15.97 -13.36 -5.43
N SER A 78 -16.95 -14.25 -5.49
CA SER A 78 -17.26 -15.22 -4.43
C SER A 78 -16.66 -16.58 -4.73
N GLY A 79 -16.29 -17.32 -3.67
CA GLY A 79 -16.21 -18.78 -3.73
C GLY A 79 -15.06 -19.36 -4.55
N VAL A 80 -13.96 -18.63 -4.74
CA VAL A 80 -12.76 -19.25 -5.34
C VAL A 80 -12.08 -20.19 -4.36
N THR A 81 -12.26 -21.49 -4.65
CA THR A 81 -11.43 -22.58 -4.15
C THR A 81 -10.10 -22.67 -4.92
N PRO A 82 -8.99 -23.09 -4.29
CA PRO A 82 -7.64 -23.01 -4.84
C PRO A 82 -7.48 -23.70 -6.20
N ALA A 83 -6.65 -23.12 -7.07
CA ALA A 83 -5.98 -23.92 -8.10
C ALA A 83 -5.13 -25.00 -7.40
N PRO A 84 -5.12 -26.26 -7.87
CA PRO A 84 -4.22 -27.26 -7.33
C PRO A 84 -2.76 -26.77 -7.45
N ALA A 85 -1.98 -27.00 -6.40
CA ALA A 85 -0.59 -26.55 -6.18
C ALA A 85 0.45 -27.00 -7.23
N ALA A 86 0.03 -27.36 -8.45
CA ALA A 86 0.88 -27.82 -9.54
C ALA A 86 1.39 -26.69 -10.46
N ALA A 87 0.93 -25.45 -10.30
CA ALA A 87 1.41 -24.32 -11.11
C ALA A 87 2.46 -23.43 -10.40
N ALA A 88 2.82 -23.71 -9.15
CA ALA A 88 3.94 -23.05 -8.47
C ALA A 88 5.26 -23.75 -8.83
N LYS A 89 5.70 -23.61 -10.08
CA LYS A 89 7.08 -23.95 -10.46
C LYS A 89 7.76 -22.74 -11.06
N GLU A 90 8.90 -22.43 -10.43
CA GLU A 90 9.94 -21.46 -10.80
C GLU A 90 9.69 -20.01 -10.37
N ALA A 91 9.68 -19.79 -9.05
CA ALA A 91 10.13 -18.52 -8.49
C ALA A 91 11.61 -18.32 -8.85
N THR A 92 11.90 -17.33 -9.68
CA THR A 92 13.26 -16.86 -10.02
C THR A 92 13.98 -16.38 -8.75
N GLN A 93 15.32 -16.23 -8.79
CA GLN A 93 16.11 -15.72 -7.65
C GLN A 93 15.57 -14.38 -7.10
N ALA A 94 15.06 -13.50 -7.98
CA ALA A 94 14.37 -12.26 -7.60
C ALA A 94 13.14 -12.49 -6.69
N ALA A 95 12.37 -13.56 -6.92
CA ALA A 95 11.21 -13.92 -6.08
C ALA A 95 11.61 -14.53 -4.73
N ARG A 96 12.84 -15.05 -4.58
CA ARG A 96 13.38 -15.48 -3.28
C ARG A 96 13.88 -14.31 -2.43
N GLY A 97 14.44 -13.27 -3.07
CA GLY A 97 14.77 -12.01 -2.40
C GLY A 97 13.53 -11.29 -1.86
N MET A 98 12.45 -11.26 -2.66
CA MET A 98 11.14 -10.76 -2.20
C MET A 98 10.54 -11.55 -1.02
N ALA A 99 10.87 -12.84 -0.86
CA ALA A 99 10.41 -13.64 0.28
C ALA A 99 11.14 -13.31 1.60
N ALA A 100 12.34 -12.72 1.55
CA ALA A 100 13.02 -12.17 2.72
C ALA A 100 12.37 -10.85 3.16
N MET A 101 11.94 -10.03 2.21
CA MET A 101 11.12 -8.83 2.47
C MET A 101 9.75 -9.16 3.07
N ALA A 102 9.18 -10.32 2.73
CA ALA A 102 7.90 -10.76 3.28
C ALA A 102 7.91 -11.11 4.78
N LYS A 103 9.05 -10.97 5.47
CA LYS A 103 9.11 -11.00 6.94
C LYS A 103 8.97 -9.61 7.59
N ARG A 104 8.96 -8.53 6.81
CA ARG A 104 8.80 -7.16 7.30
C ARG A 104 7.39 -6.69 6.90
N PRO A 105 6.47 -6.41 7.84
CA PRO A 105 5.21 -5.79 7.47
C PRO A 105 5.56 -4.46 6.81
N SER A 106 5.08 -4.22 5.60
CA SER A 106 5.13 -2.89 5.00
C SER A 106 3.78 -2.58 4.38
N ILE A 107 3.38 -1.30 4.38
CA ILE A 107 2.12 -0.87 3.77
C ILE A 107 2.03 -1.23 2.28
N PHE A 108 3.18 -1.40 1.60
CA PHE A 108 3.27 -1.81 0.19
C PHE A 108 4.05 -3.11 -0.01
N ALA A 109 4.20 -3.94 1.03
CA ALA A 109 4.83 -5.25 0.86
C ALA A 109 4.12 -5.99 -0.29
N ASN A 110 4.88 -6.51 -1.27
CA ASN A 110 4.33 -7.41 -2.28
C ASN A 110 3.96 -8.74 -1.59
N THR A 111 2.80 -8.72 -0.96
CA THR A 111 2.21 -9.89 -0.33
C THR A 111 1.56 -10.80 -1.37
N ALA A 112 1.46 -10.43 -2.65
CA ALA A 112 0.86 -11.30 -3.66
C ALA A 112 1.63 -12.62 -3.79
N ALA A 113 2.97 -12.58 -3.70
CA ALA A 113 3.83 -13.76 -3.71
C ALA A 113 3.74 -14.61 -2.40
N THR A 114 3.50 -14.00 -1.24
CA THR A 114 3.37 -14.74 0.04
C THR A 114 1.93 -15.15 0.38
N GLN A 115 0.92 -14.44 -0.10
CA GLN A 115 -0.48 -14.85 -0.11
C GLN A 115 -0.69 -16.10 -0.98
N ALA A 116 0.17 -16.34 -1.98
CA ALA A 116 0.20 -17.61 -2.72
C ALA A 116 0.63 -18.82 -1.84
N THR A 117 1.34 -18.60 -0.72
CA THR A 117 1.78 -19.67 0.20
C THR A 117 0.91 -19.84 1.44
N ARG A 118 0.06 -18.85 1.74
CA ARG A 118 -0.97 -18.91 2.78
C ARG A 118 -2.30 -18.40 2.22
N ALA A 119 -3.08 -19.34 1.70
CA ALA A 119 -4.53 -19.41 1.87
C ALA A 119 -5.35 -18.11 1.63
N TYR A 120 -5.98 -18.07 0.44
CA TYR A 120 -7.32 -17.50 0.15
C TYR A 120 -7.50 -15.97 0.11
N TYR A 121 -7.57 -15.42 -1.11
CA TYR A 121 -8.50 -14.33 -1.44
C TYR A 121 -9.15 -14.59 -2.80
N SER A 122 -10.44 -14.26 -2.92
CA SER A 122 -11.21 -14.32 -4.16
C SER A 122 -10.57 -13.42 -5.23
N PRO A 123 -10.55 -13.81 -6.52
CA PRO A 123 -9.96 -13.00 -7.57
C PRO A 123 -10.64 -11.63 -7.58
N ILE A 124 -9.82 -10.60 -7.51
CA ILE A 124 -10.26 -9.21 -7.55
C ILE A 124 -10.09 -8.74 -8.98
N LEU A 125 -11.17 -8.25 -9.57
CA LEU A 125 -11.12 -7.53 -10.83
C LEU A 125 -10.96 -6.04 -10.52
N TYR A 126 -10.03 -5.40 -11.21
CA TYR A 126 -9.72 -3.99 -11.07
C TYR A 126 -9.66 -3.34 -12.45
N GLY A 127 -10.19 -2.12 -12.57
CA GLY A 127 -10.15 -1.37 -13.82
C GLY A 127 -10.77 0.02 -13.67
N LYS A 128 -10.87 0.76 -14.78
CA LYS A 128 -11.50 2.08 -14.79
C LYS A 128 -13.02 1.94 -14.98
N TYR A 129 -13.77 2.89 -14.43
CA TYR A 129 -15.19 3.03 -14.71
C TYR A 129 -15.58 4.46 -15.10
N THR A 130 -16.71 4.57 -15.77
CA THR A 130 -17.41 5.84 -15.99
C THR A 130 -18.87 5.70 -15.56
N VAL A 131 -19.58 6.83 -15.43
CA VAL A 131 -21.00 6.84 -15.07
C VAL A 131 -21.81 7.39 -16.24
N GLY A 132 -22.75 6.59 -16.72
CA GLY A 132 -23.70 6.96 -17.77
C GLY A 132 -24.70 8.02 -17.30
N ALA A 133 -25.38 8.66 -18.25
CA ALA A 133 -26.35 9.73 -17.96
C ALA A 133 -27.55 9.27 -17.10
N ASP A 134 -27.84 7.96 -17.08
CA ASP A 134 -28.88 7.32 -16.28
C ASP A 134 -28.38 6.83 -14.92
N GLY A 135 -27.12 7.11 -14.56
CA GLY A 135 -26.48 6.66 -13.32
C GLY A 135 -25.91 5.24 -13.38
N THR A 136 -25.94 4.59 -14.55
CA THR A 136 -25.34 3.26 -14.73
C THR A 136 -23.81 3.36 -14.75
N TYR A 137 -23.14 2.57 -13.92
CA TYR A 137 -21.68 2.43 -13.93
C TYR A 137 -21.27 1.55 -15.12
N ILE A 138 -20.28 2.00 -15.88
CA ILE A 138 -19.71 1.30 -17.04
C ILE A 138 -18.27 0.93 -16.66
N LEU A 139 -18.02 -0.36 -16.46
CA LEU A 139 -16.77 -0.91 -15.93
C LEU A 139 -15.96 -1.50 -17.09
N GLU A 140 -14.81 -0.88 -17.39
CA GLU A 140 -13.94 -1.31 -18.49
C GLU A 140 -13.52 -2.77 -18.32
N GLY A 141 -13.79 -3.59 -19.35
CA GLY A 141 -13.43 -5.01 -19.38
C GLY A 141 -14.27 -5.91 -18.48
N PHE A 142 -15.33 -5.39 -17.85
CA PHE A 142 -16.21 -6.19 -17.00
C PHE A 142 -17.68 -6.11 -17.42
N GLY A 143 -18.20 -4.93 -17.75
CA GLY A 143 -19.60 -4.74 -18.12
C GLY A 143 -20.24 -3.52 -17.46
N THR A 144 -21.51 -3.63 -17.04
CA THR A 144 -22.24 -2.53 -16.38
C THR A 144 -22.83 -2.91 -15.04
N VAL A 145 -22.98 -1.93 -14.17
CA VAL A 145 -23.66 -2.07 -12.87
C VAL A 145 -24.63 -0.92 -12.71
N LYS A 146 -25.90 -1.22 -12.46
CA LYS A 146 -26.89 -0.22 -12.05
C LYS A 146 -27.27 -0.41 -10.59
N VAL A 147 -27.17 0.66 -9.82
CA VAL A 147 -27.47 0.67 -8.40
C VAL A 147 -28.84 1.31 -8.19
N THR A 148 -29.73 0.60 -7.49
CA THR A 148 -31.01 1.15 -7.03
C THR A 148 -31.06 1.08 -5.51
N GLN A 149 -31.30 2.22 -4.86
CA GLN A 149 -31.52 2.27 -3.41
C GLN A 149 -32.98 1.94 -3.11
N ASP A 150 -33.22 1.16 -2.06
CA ASP A 150 -34.57 0.96 -1.55
C ASP A 150 -35.14 2.26 -0.93
N GLY A 151 -36.45 2.31 -0.74
CA GLY A 151 -37.11 3.50 -0.16
C GLY A 151 -36.74 3.79 1.31
N THR A 152 -35.96 2.91 1.96
CA THR A 152 -35.58 3.03 3.38
C THR A 152 -34.14 3.48 3.59
N GLY A 153 -33.32 3.41 2.54
CA GLY A 153 -31.98 3.96 2.45
C GLY A 153 -30.85 2.99 2.81
N ASN A 154 -31.17 1.77 3.25
CA ASN A 154 -30.22 0.82 3.81
C ASN A 154 -30.02 -0.45 2.95
N SER A 155 -30.94 -0.75 2.04
CA SER A 155 -30.79 -1.84 1.07
C SER A 155 -30.55 -1.30 -0.32
N TYR A 156 -29.70 -1.98 -1.08
CA TYR A 156 -29.37 -1.62 -2.45
C TYR A 156 -29.55 -2.85 -3.32
N THR A 157 -30.14 -2.67 -4.49
CA THR A 157 -30.20 -3.68 -5.54
C THR A 157 -29.19 -3.32 -6.62
N LEU A 158 -28.30 -4.26 -6.94
CA LEU A 158 -27.33 -4.16 -8.02
C LEU A 158 -27.81 -4.99 -9.21
N GLU A 159 -28.06 -4.35 -10.34
CA GLU A 159 -28.22 -5.03 -11.63
C GLU A 159 -26.86 -5.07 -12.32
N VAL A 160 -26.19 -6.22 -12.28
CA VAL A 160 -24.86 -6.43 -12.86
C VAL A 160 -25.01 -7.13 -14.20
N THR A 161 -24.51 -6.53 -15.27
CA THR A 161 -24.49 -7.12 -16.62
C THR A 161 -23.04 -7.27 -17.08
N PRO A 162 -22.43 -8.45 -16.90
CA PRO A 162 -21.08 -8.70 -17.40
C PRO A 162 -21.01 -8.67 -18.93
N ASP A 163 -19.85 -8.33 -19.48
CA ASP A 163 -19.61 -8.33 -20.92
C ASP A 163 -19.87 -9.71 -21.54
N GLY A 164 -20.82 -9.79 -22.48
CA GLY A 164 -21.26 -11.05 -23.08
C GLY A 164 -22.01 -12.00 -22.13
N GLY A 165 -22.28 -11.57 -20.89
CA GLY A 165 -22.99 -12.31 -19.86
C GLY A 165 -24.49 -11.99 -19.80
N GLN A 166 -25.17 -12.64 -18.86
CA GLN A 166 -26.55 -12.32 -18.52
C GLN A 166 -26.58 -11.35 -17.33
N THR A 167 -27.59 -10.47 -17.32
CA THR A 167 -27.85 -9.61 -16.17
C THR A 167 -28.24 -10.44 -14.96
N VAL A 168 -27.60 -10.18 -13.83
CA VAL A 168 -27.96 -10.72 -12.52
C VAL A 168 -28.39 -9.58 -11.59
N THR A 169 -29.35 -9.86 -10.73
CA THR A 169 -29.86 -8.91 -9.73
C THR A 169 -29.43 -9.38 -8.35
N ILE A 170 -28.77 -8.51 -7.62
CA ILE A 170 -28.12 -8.86 -6.35
C ILE A 170 -28.55 -7.85 -5.28
N GLU A 171 -28.96 -8.34 -4.12
CA GLU A 171 -29.16 -7.50 -2.94
C GLU A 171 -27.82 -7.23 -2.26
N ALA A 172 -27.59 -5.99 -1.90
CA ALA A 172 -26.37 -5.51 -1.29
C ALA A 172 -26.67 -4.48 -0.20
N THR A 173 -25.70 -4.29 0.69
CA THR A 173 -25.67 -3.18 1.64
C THR A 173 -24.55 -2.23 1.26
N ARG A 174 -24.76 -0.93 1.44
CA ARG A 174 -23.68 0.04 1.23
C ARG A 174 -22.82 0.09 2.48
N GLN A 175 -21.53 -0.14 2.31
CA GLN A 175 -20.57 0.12 3.39
C GLN A 175 -20.50 1.63 3.56
N ASN A 176 -21.00 2.11 4.70
CA ASN A 176 -20.86 3.50 5.07
C ASN A 176 -19.51 3.69 5.72
N ALA A 177 -18.74 4.63 5.21
CA ALA A 177 -17.60 5.16 5.92
C ALA A 177 -17.71 6.69 5.91
N ASP A 178 -17.82 7.25 7.12
CA ASP A 178 -17.93 8.70 7.35
C ASP A 178 -16.56 9.40 7.21
N LEU A 179 -15.70 8.95 6.30
CA LEU A 179 -14.39 9.54 6.05
C LEU A 179 -14.51 10.72 5.07
N ASN A 180 -15.00 11.86 5.57
CA ASN A 180 -15.17 13.10 4.80
C ASN A 180 -14.38 14.30 5.37
N SER A 181 -13.41 14.02 6.23
CA SER A 181 -12.46 15.00 6.75
C SER A 181 -11.48 15.48 5.67
N GLN A 182 -10.82 16.61 5.90
CA GLN A 182 -9.90 17.20 4.93
C GLN A 182 -8.77 16.23 4.54
N LYS A 183 -8.09 15.59 5.50
CA LYS A 183 -7.00 14.64 5.19
C LYS A 183 -7.50 13.36 4.52
N SER A 184 -8.69 12.86 4.87
CA SER A 184 -9.31 11.76 4.13
C SER A 184 -9.60 12.16 2.68
N ASN A 185 -10.14 13.36 2.43
CA ASN A 185 -10.38 13.85 1.07
C ASN A 185 -9.07 14.05 0.29
N MET A 186 -7.98 14.41 0.97
CA MET A 186 -6.65 14.46 0.35
C MET A 186 -6.15 13.05 0.01
N LEU A 187 -6.22 12.10 0.94
CA LEU A 187 -5.74 10.72 0.78
C LEU A 187 -6.51 9.93 -0.27
N CYS A 188 -7.85 9.99 -0.26
CA CYS A 188 -8.72 9.06 -0.99
C CYS A 188 -8.83 9.41 -2.48
N ARG A 189 -7.81 8.97 -3.22
CA ARG A 189 -7.64 9.12 -4.66
C ARG A 189 -6.60 8.12 -5.16
N THR A 190 -6.30 8.19 -6.45
CA THR A 190 -5.22 7.45 -7.10
C THR A 190 -3.91 8.23 -7.07
N TRP A 191 -2.82 7.52 -6.81
CA TRP A 191 -1.48 8.06 -6.61
C TRP A 191 -0.47 7.25 -7.43
N ASP A 192 0.31 7.95 -8.26
CA ASP A 192 1.43 7.38 -9.01
C ASP A 192 2.71 7.46 -8.18
N MET A 193 3.44 6.35 -8.10
CA MET A 193 4.72 6.29 -7.41
C MET A 193 5.78 7.14 -8.13
N ALA A 194 6.43 8.05 -7.40
CA ALA A 194 7.42 8.97 -7.95
C ALA A 194 8.85 8.67 -7.46
N ALA A 195 9.02 8.28 -6.19
CA ALA A 195 10.33 8.01 -5.61
C ALA A 195 10.22 7.26 -4.28
N ALA A 196 11.32 6.64 -3.85
CA ALA A 196 11.47 6.13 -2.49
C ALA A 196 12.75 6.68 -1.85
N ARG A 197 12.72 6.85 -0.53
CA ARG A 197 13.87 7.23 0.29
C ARG A 197 14.06 6.23 1.42
N LEU A 198 15.23 5.60 1.47
CA LEU A 198 15.66 4.78 2.59
C LEU A 198 16.54 5.62 3.51
N PHE A 199 16.27 5.56 4.82
CA PHE A 199 17.10 6.19 5.82
C PHE A 199 17.37 5.29 7.01
N PHE A 200 18.52 5.51 7.65
CA PHE A 200 18.90 4.84 8.89
C PHE A 200 19.55 5.84 9.84
N ASP A 201 19.01 5.89 11.05
CA ASP A 201 19.48 6.69 12.17
C ASP A 201 20.10 5.76 13.24
N TYR A 202 21.33 6.04 13.66
CA TYR A 202 21.99 5.34 14.76
C TYR A 202 22.26 6.32 15.90
N ASN A 203 21.74 6.01 17.08
CA ASN A 203 21.74 6.88 18.27
C ASN A 203 21.27 8.30 17.97
N GLY A 204 20.18 8.41 17.21
CA GLY A 204 19.58 9.69 16.80
C GLY A 204 20.37 10.46 15.72
N LYS A 205 21.41 9.87 15.14
CA LYS A 205 22.18 10.47 14.05
C LYS A 205 21.92 9.74 12.73
N ARG A 206 21.55 10.52 11.70
CA ARG A 206 21.46 10.06 10.31
C ARG A 206 22.80 9.56 9.80
N VAL A 207 22.86 8.29 9.41
CA VAL A 207 24.05 7.67 8.81
C VAL A 207 23.80 7.10 7.41
N ILE A 208 22.56 6.74 7.07
CA ILE A 208 22.14 6.43 5.69
C ILE A 208 20.97 7.34 5.34
N ASP A 209 21.02 7.96 4.16
CA ASP A 209 19.95 8.79 3.63
C ASP A 209 20.02 8.81 2.10
N VAL A 210 19.23 7.94 1.46
CA VAL A 210 19.30 7.75 0.01
C VAL A 210 17.91 7.82 -0.57
N LYS A 211 17.73 8.69 -1.57
CA LYS A 211 16.50 8.81 -2.37
C LYS A 211 16.78 8.42 -3.82
N GLY A 212 15.93 7.59 -4.40
CA GLY A 212 15.94 7.25 -5.83
C GLY A 212 14.54 7.38 -6.42
N ASN A 213 14.45 7.67 -7.71
CA ASN A 213 13.18 7.78 -8.44
C ASN A 213 12.82 6.48 -9.18
N SER A 214 13.69 5.48 -9.14
CA SER A 214 13.42 4.10 -9.56
C SER A 214 14.13 3.11 -8.62
N PRO A 215 13.75 1.83 -8.63
CA PRO A 215 14.48 0.78 -7.91
C PRO A 215 15.97 0.76 -8.28
N GLU A 216 16.29 0.87 -9.57
CA GLU A 216 17.67 0.83 -10.07
C GLU A 216 18.48 2.04 -9.61
N GLU A 217 17.89 3.25 -9.64
CA GLU A 217 18.58 4.45 -9.17
C GLU A 217 18.84 4.39 -7.65
N LEU A 218 17.88 3.89 -6.88
CA LEU A 218 18.04 3.73 -5.44
C LEU A 218 19.13 2.69 -5.11
N LEU A 219 19.11 1.54 -5.81
CA LEU A 219 20.11 0.49 -5.69
C LEU A 219 21.53 1.00 -6.00
N GLU A 220 21.68 1.72 -7.12
CA GLU A 220 22.98 2.28 -7.53
C GLU A 220 23.52 3.24 -6.46
N LYS A 221 22.69 4.15 -5.94
CA LYS A 221 23.11 5.09 -4.90
C LYS A 221 23.47 4.38 -3.57
N LEU A 222 22.81 3.28 -3.24
CA LEU A 222 23.16 2.45 -2.09
C LEU A 222 24.53 1.79 -2.30
N ARG A 223 24.80 1.26 -3.50
CA ARG A 223 26.12 0.69 -3.87
C ARG A 223 27.22 1.75 -3.84
N GLU A 224 26.99 2.94 -4.38
CA GLU A 224 27.93 4.07 -4.30
C GLU A 224 28.23 4.46 -2.85
N LEU A 225 27.20 4.49 -1.99
CA LEU A 225 27.37 4.77 -0.57
C LEU A 225 28.19 3.67 0.12
N ALA A 226 27.96 2.41 -0.20
CA ALA A 226 28.74 1.29 0.33
C ALA A 226 30.21 1.38 -0.10
N GLN A 227 30.50 1.49 -1.41
CA GLN A 227 31.85 1.61 -1.96
C GLN A 227 32.64 2.78 -1.37
N LYS A 228 31.97 3.91 -1.15
CA LYS A 228 32.61 5.11 -0.59
C LYS A 228 33.02 4.92 0.88
N ASN A 229 32.31 4.09 1.63
CA ASN A 229 32.46 3.98 3.07
C ASN A 229 33.05 2.65 3.55
N ASP A 230 33.15 1.65 2.68
CA ASP A 230 33.78 0.36 2.94
C ASP A 230 35.06 0.22 2.11
N PRO A 231 36.25 0.36 2.72
CA PRO A 231 37.53 0.22 2.01
C PRO A 231 37.80 -1.20 1.52
N ASP A 232 37.08 -2.19 2.07
CA ASP A 232 37.17 -3.61 1.70
C ASP A 232 35.95 -4.04 0.85
N TYR A 233 35.24 -3.10 0.22
CA TYR A 233 34.06 -3.38 -0.60
C TYR A 233 34.34 -4.49 -1.62
N ASP A 234 33.56 -5.57 -1.52
CA ASP A 234 33.43 -6.61 -2.52
C ASP A 234 31.97 -6.67 -2.96
N GLU A 235 31.71 -6.63 -4.27
CA GLU A 235 30.35 -6.64 -4.82
C GLU A 235 29.55 -7.86 -4.33
N SER A 236 30.20 -9.00 -4.12
CA SER A 236 29.51 -10.21 -3.63
C SER A 236 29.02 -10.12 -2.19
N ASP A 237 29.59 -9.23 -1.36
CA ASP A 237 29.11 -9.00 0.00
C ASP A 237 27.81 -8.16 0.02
N TYR A 238 27.43 -7.61 -1.14
CA TYR A 238 26.26 -6.76 -1.33
C TYR A 238 25.22 -7.34 -2.28
N ASP A 239 25.34 -8.63 -2.64
CA ASP A 239 24.32 -9.39 -3.37
C ASP A 239 22.96 -9.33 -2.64
N GLU A 240 22.96 -9.19 -1.31
CA GLU A 240 21.76 -9.08 -0.47
C GLU A 240 21.18 -7.65 -0.41
N ILE A 241 21.79 -6.63 -1.03
CA ILE A 241 21.19 -5.28 -1.09
C ILE A 241 19.86 -5.33 -1.87
N GLU A 242 19.76 -6.21 -2.87
CA GLU A 242 18.51 -6.40 -3.60
C GLU A 242 17.37 -6.90 -2.70
N ASP A 243 17.69 -7.60 -1.60
CA ASP A 243 16.72 -8.11 -0.63
C ASP A 243 16.21 -7.03 0.34
N ILE A 244 16.90 -5.88 0.45
CA ILE A 244 16.47 -4.73 1.27
C ILE A 244 15.82 -3.62 0.45
N MET A 245 15.81 -3.75 -0.88
CA MET A 245 15.14 -2.81 -1.76
C MET A 245 13.66 -2.73 -1.40
N PRO A 246 13.06 -1.54 -1.26
CA PRO A 246 11.65 -1.46 -0.95
C PRO A 246 10.80 -2.06 -2.08
N ALA A 247 9.62 -2.57 -1.75
CA ALA A 247 8.59 -2.82 -2.75
C ALA A 247 8.30 -1.52 -3.52
N TRP A 248 8.10 -1.63 -4.83
CA TRP A 248 7.94 -0.48 -5.71
C TRP A 248 6.57 -0.53 -6.39
N PRO A 249 5.50 0.02 -5.78
CA PRO A 249 4.21 0.11 -6.45
C PRO A 249 4.32 1.01 -7.67
N GLU A 250 3.52 0.76 -8.70
CA GLU A 250 3.32 1.69 -9.81
C GLU A 250 2.24 2.70 -9.47
N GLU A 251 1.11 2.20 -8.95
CA GLU A 251 -0.08 2.99 -8.59
C GLU A 251 -0.62 2.50 -7.25
N VAL A 252 -1.11 3.42 -6.41
CA VAL A 252 -1.87 3.09 -5.20
C VAL A 252 -3.18 3.85 -5.17
N VAL A 253 -4.24 3.21 -4.69
CA VAL A 253 -5.56 3.83 -4.55
C VAL A 253 -6.01 3.70 -3.10
N PHE A 254 -6.39 4.80 -2.49
CA PHE A 254 -7.05 4.80 -1.18
C PHE A 254 -8.51 5.20 -1.37
N THR A 255 -9.43 4.53 -0.68
CA THR A 255 -10.86 4.80 -0.77
C THR A 255 -11.41 5.26 0.57
N LYS A 256 -12.47 6.07 0.56
CA LYS A 256 -13.15 6.50 1.79
C LYS A 256 -13.78 5.36 2.56
N THR A 257 -13.94 4.19 1.96
CA THR A 257 -14.44 2.96 2.59
C THR A 257 -13.37 2.18 3.36
N GLY A 258 -12.15 2.71 3.42
CA GLY A 258 -11.04 2.11 4.17
C GLY A 258 -10.34 1.00 3.41
N THR A 259 -10.56 0.89 2.10
CA THR A 259 -9.80 0.00 1.20
C THR A 259 -8.57 0.75 0.72
N TYR A 260 -7.44 0.06 0.59
CA TYR A 260 -6.38 0.50 -0.31
C TYR A 260 -5.93 -0.60 -1.27
N VAL A 261 -5.52 -0.17 -2.45
CA VAL A 261 -5.11 -1.00 -3.58
C VAL A 261 -3.68 -0.68 -3.90
N VAL A 262 -2.89 -1.71 -4.18
CA VAL A 262 -1.50 -1.58 -4.62
C VAL A 262 -1.37 -2.31 -5.95
N TYR A 263 -1.04 -1.54 -6.99
CA TYR A 263 -0.73 -2.06 -8.32
C TYR A 263 0.80 -2.11 -8.47
N TYR A 264 1.34 -3.28 -8.72
CA TYR A 264 2.78 -3.50 -8.89
C TYR A 264 3.14 -3.73 -10.36
N THR A 265 4.42 -3.55 -10.68
CA THR A 265 4.97 -3.94 -11.97
C THR A 265 4.70 -5.40 -12.28
N GLY A 266 4.30 -5.69 -13.52
CA GLY A 266 3.92 -7.04 -13.94
C GLY A 266 2.44 -7.37 -13.77
N GLN A 267 1.59 -6.35 -13.52
CA GLN A 267 0.13 -6.47 -13.38
C GLN A 267 -0.32 -7.26 -12.14
N GLU A 268 0.53 -7.32 -11.11
CA GLU A 268 0.13 -7.87 -9.82
C GLU A 268 -0.65 -6.82 -9.01
N LEU A 269 -1.71 -7.26 -8.35
CA LEU A 269 -2.60 -6.43 -7.55
C LEU A 269 -2.65 -6.97 -6.12
N ALA A 270 -2.60 -6.08 -5.14
CA ALA A 270 -2.95 -6.41 -3.76
C ALA A 270 -3.99 -5.43 -3.23
N VAL A 271 -4.90 -5.92 -2.40
CA VAL A 271 -5.96 -5.12 -1.76
C VAL A 271 -5.91 -5.37 -0.27
N SER A 272 -6.12 -4.31 0.50
CA SER A 272 -5.94 -4.31 1.95
C SER A 272 -6.78 -3.19 2.58
N THR A 273 -6.70 -3.06 3.91
CA THR A 273 -7.54 -2.11 4.66
C THR A 273 -6.71 -1.14 5.47
N TRP A 274 -7.27 0.06 5.69
CA TRP A 274 -6.65 1.12 6.46
C TRP A 274 -7.67 1.88 7.31
N LYS A 275 -7.19 2.54 8.37
CA LYS A 275 -7.92 3.61 9.08
C LYS A 275 -6.93 4.64 9.63
N TRP A 276 -7.40 5.86 9.88
CA TRP A 276 -6.64 6.81 10.69
C TRP A 276 -6.54 6.30 12.13
N GLU A 277 -5.32 6.18 12.66
CA GLU A 277 -5.10 6.05 14.09
C GLU A 277 -5.16 7.43 14.75
N ASN A 278 -4.49 8.40 14.15
CA ASN A 278 -4.55 9.81 14.53
C ASN A 278 -4.49 10.68 13.27
N GLU A 279 -5.67 11.05 12.78
CA GLU A 279 -5.79 11.83 11.55
C GLU A 279 -5.11 13.20 11.66
N ALA A 280 -5.25 13.90 12.79
CA ALA A 280 -4.67 15.24 12.96
C ALA A 280 -3.15 15.21 12.75
N GLN A 281 -2.48 14.17 13.25
CA GLN A 281 -1.05 13.97 13.08
C GLN A 281 -0.66 13.22 11.80
N GLY A 282 -1.62 12.74 11.01
CA GLY A 282 -1.38 11.96 9.81
C GLY A 282 -0.98 10.50 10.05
N TYR A 283 -1.20 9.95 11.24
CA TYR A 283 -0.92 8.54 11.52
C TYR A 283 -2.03 7.64 11.00
N LEU A 284 -1.67 6.79 10.05
CA LEU A 284 -2.52 5.77 9.44
C LEU A 284 -2.05 4.39 9.89
N ILE A 285 -2.99 3.49 10.19
CA ILE A 285 -2.71 2.07 10.42
C ILE A 285 -3.36 1.24 9.32
N TYR A 286 -2.70 0.14 8.96
CA TYR A 286 -3.12 -0.73 7.87
C TYR A 286 -3.10 -2.21 8.27
N SER A 287 -3.86 -3.03 7.56
CA SER A 287 -3.90 -4.48 7.77
C SER A 287 -4.17 -5.23 6.46
N TRP A 288 -3.23 -6.08 6.07
CA TRP A 288 -3.34 -7.07 4.99
C TRP A 288 -4.30 -8.22 5.30
N TYR A 289 -4.72 -8.36 6.57
CA TYR A 289 -5.65 -9.38 7.04
C TYR A 289 -7.04 -8.85 7.39
N ASN A 290 -7.36 -7.62 7.00
CA ASN A 290 -8.62 -6.94 7.35
C ASN A 290 -8.93 -6.92 8.86
N ASN A 291 -7.91 -6.90 9.71
CA ASN A 291 -8.01 -6.78 11.16
C ASN A 291 -7.31 -5.51 11.66
N LEU A 292 -8.05 -4.42 11.74
CA LEU A 292 -7.52 -3.13 12.21
C LEU A 292 -7.48 -2.99 13.75
N ASP A 293 -7.85 -4.04 14.49
CA ASP A 293 -7.65 -4.11 15.95
C ASP A 293 -6.27 -4.69 16.30
N ASP A 294 -5.66 -5.42 15.37
CA ASP A 294 -4.28 -5.92 15.41
C ASP A 294 -3.58 -5.57 14.07
N PRO A 295 -3.31 -4.28 13.83
CA PRO A 295 -2.82 -3.81 12.53
C PRO A 295 -1.41 -4.34 12.23
N ASP A 296 -1.12 -4.59 10.95
CA ASP A 296 0.20 -5.03 10.49
C ASP A 296 1.26 -3.92 10.64
N GLY A 297 0.85 -2.66 10.56
CA GLY A 297 1.76 -1.54 10.70
C GLY A 297 1.08 -0.18 10.83
N ARG A 298 1.92 0.83 11.04
CA ARG A 298 1.57 2.24 11.15
C ARG A 298 2.51 3.07 10.28
N VAL A 299 1.95 4.01 9.56
CA VAL A 299 2.68 4.96 8.73
C VAL A 299 2.30 6.40 9.07
N LEU A 300 3.20 7.34 8.77
CA LEU A 300 2.93 8.77 8.74
C LEU A 300 2.61 9.19 7.31
N VAL A 301 1.47 9.84 7.12
CA VAL A 301 1.02 10.38 5.82
C VAL A 301 1.06 11.89 5.84
N GLU A 302 1.78 12.46 4.89
CA GLU A 302 1.96 13.89 4.72
C GLU A 302 1.60 14.30 3.29
N PHE A 303 1.12 15.53 3.11
CA PHE A 303 0.68 16.05 1.81
C PHE A 303 1.34 17.39 1.52
N ASP A 304 1.72 17.60 0.26
CA ASP A 304 2.21 18.89 -0.24
C ASP A 304 1.75 19.10 -1.68
N GLY A 305 0.82 20.04 -1.89
CA GLY A 305 0.20 20.27 -3.19
C GLY A 305 -0.48 19.00 -3.69
N ASN A 306 -0.11 18.51 -4.88
CA ASN A 306 -0.62 17.26 -5.47
C ASN A 306 0.27 16.05 -5.13
N ASN A 307 1.10 16.15 -4.09
CA ASN A 307 2.02 15.09 -3.69
C ASN A 307 1.62 14.52 -2.34
N MET A 308 1.91 13.25 -2.15
CA MET A 308 1.77 12.54 -0.90
C MET A 308 3.10 11.88 -0.53
N GLN A 309 3.41 11.88 0.76
CA GLN A 309 4.50 11.11 1.34
C GLN A 309 3.93 10.12 2.34
N ILE A 310 4.40 8.88 2.28
CA ILE A 310 4.08 7.86 3.27
C ILE A 310 5.38 7.36 3.87
N THR A 311 5.57 7.59 5.16
CA THR A 311 6.75 7.16 5.89
C THR A 311 6.42 6.03 6.84
N GLU A 312 7.16 4.94 6.72
CA GLU A 312 7.15 3.80 7.62
C GLU A 312 8.53 3.64 8.26
N SER A 313 8.59 3.53 9.58
CA SER A 313 9.88 3.42 10.29
C SER A 313 9.79 2.53 11.51
N TYR A 314 10.88 1.83 11.78
CA TYR A 314 11.04 0.92 12.92
C TYR A 314 12.23 1.37 13.74
N THR A 315 12.00 1.51 15.05
CA THR A 315 13.05 1.82 16.01
C THR A 315 13.27 0.61 16.90
N GLU A 316 14.50 0.14 16.99
CA GLU A 316 14.93 -0.85 17.97
C GLU A 316 15.89 -0.20 18.96
N SER A 317 15.92 -0.71 20.19
CA SER A 317 16.86 -0.26 21.20
C SER A 317 17.43 -1.46 21.93
N TYR A 318 18.76 -1.60 21.89
CA TYR A 318 19.48 -2.72 22.47
C TYR A 318 20.77 -2.21 23.13
N ASP A 319 21.04 -2.65 24.35
CA ASP A 319 22.24 -2.30 25.13
C ASP A 319 22.57 -0.78 25.21
N GLY A 320 21.53 0.07 25.22
CA GLY A 320 21.67 1.53 25.30
C GLY A 320 21.97 2.22 23.97
N GLU A 321 21.95 1.47 22.87
CA GLU A 321 22.02 1.97 21.51
C GLU A 321 20.61 1.95 20.89
N THR A 322 20.30 2.94 20.06
CA THR A 322 19.02 3.06 19.36
C THR A 322 19.26 3.08 17.87
N GLU A 323 18.53 2.27 17.13
CA GLU A 323 18.60 2.19 15.68
C GLU A 323 17.22 2.45 15.11
N THR A 324 17.11 3.33 14.11
CA THR A 324 15.86 3.57 13.41
C THR A 324 16.07 3.41 11.92
N MET A 325 15.39 2.44 11.32
CA MET A 325 15.33 2.29 9.88
C MET A 325 13.98 2.83 9.41
N GLY A 326 13.97 3.59 8.32
CA GLY A 326 12.73 4.01 7.72
C GLY A 326 12.78 4.16 6.22
N LEU A 327 11.57 4.18 5.67
CA LEU A 327 11.28 4.22 4.26
C LEU A 327 10.19 5.25 4.03
N THR A 328 10.50 6.25 3.20
CA THR A 328 9.51 7.22 2.73
C THR A 328 9.22 6.97 1.25
N TYR A 329 7.96 6.71 0.95
CA TYR A 329 7.42 6.68 -0.40
C TYR A 329 6.91 8.06 -0.79
N TYR A 330 7.20 8.47 -2.01
CA TYR A 330 6.75 9.74 -2.59
C TYR A 330 5.83 9.43 -3.75
N PHE A 331 4.67 10.06 -3.74
CA PHE A 331 3.64 9.91 -4.76
C PHE A 331 3.21 11.25 -5.33
N THR A 332 2.75 11.23 -6.57
CA THR A 332 2.00 12.33 -7.21
C THR A 332 0.60 11.85 -7.52
N GLU A 333 -0.40 12.71 -7.39
CA GLU A 333 -1.76 12.39 -7.79
C GLU A 333 -1.85 12.02 -9.28
N ALA A 334 -2.47 10.87 -9.57
CA ALA A 334 -2.77 10.44 -10.94
C ALA A 334 -3.93 11.26 -11.52
N LYS A 335 -3.84 11.64 -12.80
CA LYS A 335 -4.84 12.51 -13.47
C LYS A 335 -5.59 11.85 -14.60
#